data_AF-A0A0M1P490-F1
#
_entry.id   AF-A0A0M1P490-F1
#
_cell.length_a   1.000
_cell.length_b   1.000
_cell.length_c   1.000
_cell.angle_alpha   90.00
_cell.angle_beta   90.00
_cell.angle_gamma   90.00
#
_symmetry.space_group_name_H-M   'P 1'
#
loop_
_entity.id
_entity.type
_entity.pdbx_description
1 polymer ?
#
loop_
_entity_poly.entity_id
_entity_poly.type
_entity_poly.pdbx_seq_one_letter_code
_entity_poly.pdbx_strand_id
1 'polypeptide(L)'
;MQKFFDDMLKKRFRDHGLDPDEPSLLGDPRYGEFKNEKVYFNQIFVTLDYYIRQEWFPNVAAAGMRGRFDPQAKWDGKPVNANDLIEEIRLETFNELAGTPWDDEPKYDYENIKNKLFGTSGLRDNLKQRVGFDTAPYRQFQKYEELKLLKILYRTEKHHSEKVNITKLLGDLSLEIVDRSVLGETSVHGQIVTELLTQVHLAIEQRFPASANQAIIDLTMAWNEKLLQIGALTHSPRPKEVRMAELQRIQDYGKRLLERLDEPQPVSDKNLLESFYLRVLQLKQIARTHDIDRVTNFIASSKQTEDLRKQEVRPMPFPPSVITDAVTFVREHMNAVAPFIYPGEQITEKHRRFLLKQATAVPELLAQYNKQKIGDQQELTTLFLLSCLQEIELSHSLIEGDDEYAFKNEYYLADGKPRTLTSVFKKMTKQMNVEEVFQLVWTIKLERRINANLGRLDEYLLLVDIGTVCNQMIKKTMQLPDLGTMHVWNEFLLSQMIVNETVPIVLAAGEFDRIITQMTGLSCDFRTMRLFSYFTSEAISGALTQPIVRKIELAMRQPRPEDLQVMKFTLFEEEFLLGFSIDLARRTFVLRFFMPRTNNEECTLMANAGLGKFVNGHERLTRR
;
A
#
# COMPACT_ATOMS: atom_id res chain seq x y z
N MET A 1 1.94 -30.21 -16.41
CA MET A 1 2.15 -29.67 -15.04
C MET A 1 0.94 -29.88 -14.16
N GLN A 2 -0.26 -29.39 -14.53
CA GLN A 2 -1.47 -29.56 -13.72
C GLN A 2 -1.78 -31.02 -13.32
N LYS A 3 -1.80 -31.95 -14.29
CA LYS A 3 -1.97 -33.39 -14.00
C LYS A 3 -0.97 -33.94 -12.95
N PHE A 4 0.30 -33.52 -13.03
CA PHE A 4 1.32 -33.94 -12.07
C PHE A 4 1.05 -33.36 -10.67
N PHE A 5 0.62 -32.11 -10.59
CA PHE A 5 0.21 -31.46 -9.35
C PHE A 5 -1.03 -32.14 -8.74
N ASP A 6 -2.03 -32.47 -9.56
CA ASP A 6 -3.20 -33.24 -9.12
C ASP A 6 -2.81 -34.62 -8.59
N ASP A 7 -2.01 -35.37 -9.33
CA ASP A 7 -1.55 -36.70 -8.91
C ASP A 7 -0.77 -36.63 -7.58
N MET A 8 0.05 -35.58 -7.38
CA MET A 8 0.76 -35.33 -6.14
C MET A 8 -0.21 -35.06 -4.97
N LEU A 9 -1.20 -34.18 -5.15
CA LEU A 9 -2.20 -33.87 -4.13
C LEU A 9 -3.07 -35.10 -3.80
N LYS A 10 -3.53 -35.83 -4.81
CA LYS A 10 -4.32 -37.06 -4.64
C LYS A 10 -3.54 -38.11 -3.86
N LYS A 11 -2.27 -38.31 -4.20
CA LYS A 11 -1.38 -39.21 -3.45
C LYS A 11 -1.29 -38.77 -1.99
N ARG A 12 -1.03 -37.47 -1.74
CA ARG A 12 -0.93 -36.92 -0.39
C ARG A 12 -2.21 -37.14 0.43
N PHE A 13 -3.39 -36.95 -0.16
CA PHE A 13 -4.66 -37.21 0.52
C PHE A 13 -4.85 -38.69 0.85
N ARG A 14 -4.56 -39.59 -0.10
CA ARG A 14 -4.60 -41.04 0.14
C ARG A 14 -3.65 -41.47 1.25
N ASP A 15 -2.45 -40.88 1.32
CA ASP A 15 -1.46 -41.13 2.39
C ASP A 15 -2.00 -40.71 3.78
N HIS A 16 -2.97 -39.79 3.84
CA HIS A 16 -3.67 -39.36 5.07
C HIS A 16 -5.03 -40.06 5.26
N GLY A 17 -5.33 -41.10 4.48
CA GLY A 17 -6.57 -41.87 4.55
C GLY A 17 -7.81 -41.09 4.09
N LEU A 18 -7.62 -40.06 3.27
CA LEU A 18 -8.68 -39.29 2.61
C LEU A 18 -8.88 -39.82 1.19
N ASP A 19 -10.14 -39.90 0.74
CA ASP A 19 -10.46 -40.25 -0.65
C ASP A 19 -10.57 -38.97 -1.49
N PRO A 20 -9.60 -38.65 -2.37
CA PRO A 20 -9.62 -37.43 -3.15
C PRO A 20 -10.53 -37.51 -4.39
N ASP A 21 -11.08 -38.69 -4.70
CA ASP A 21 -11.90 -38.90 -5.89
C ASP A 21 -13.42 -38.77 -5.57
N GLU A 22 -13.79 -38.63 -4.29
CA GLU A 22 -15.16 -38.43 -3.84
C GLU A 22 -15.43 -37.03 -3.26
N PRO A 23 -16.61 -36.42 -3.53
CA PRO A 23 -17.07 -35.19 -2.88
C PRO A 23 -17.11 -35.21 -1.35
N SER A 24 -17.22 -36.41 -0.76
CA SER A 24 -17.23 -36.65 0.68
C SER A 24 -15.94 -36.13 1.36
N LEU A 25 -14.84 -36.02 0.62
CA LEU A 25 -13.59 -35.37 1.03
C LEU A 25 -13.81 -34.04 1.74
N LEU A 26 -14.65 -33.16 1.16
CA LEU A 26 -14.84 -31.79 1.65
C LEU A 26 -15.52 -31.73 3.03
N GLY A 27 -16.23 -32.81 3.41
CA GLY A 27 -16.90 -32.99 4.68
C GLY A 27 -16.10 -33.80 5.71
N ASP A 28 -14.97 -34.40 5.33
CA ASP A 28 -14.14 -35.18 6.25
C ASP A 28 -13.40 -34.26 7.25
N PRO A 29 -13.46 -34.50 8.57
CA PRO A 29 -12.75 -33.69 9.56
C PRO A 29 -11.23 -33.60 9.31
N ARG A 30 -10.61 -34.67 8.80
CA ARG A 30 -9.17 -34.74 8.53
C ARG A 30 -8.76 -33.85 7.36
N TYR A 31 -9.70 -33.54 6.47
CA TYR A 31 -9.47 -32.58 5.38
C TYR A 31 -9.23 -31.16 5.91
N GLY A 32 -9.69 -30.86 7.14
CA GLY A 32 -9.55 -29.54 7.78
C GLY A 32 -8.12 -28.99 7.81
N GLU A 33 -7.11 -29.85 7.98
CA GLU A 33 -5.69 -29.45 8.02
C GLU A 33 -5.19 -28.90 6.67
N PHE A 34 -5.81 -29.32 5.57
CA PHE A 34 -5.40 -28.97 4.22
C PHE A 34 -6.16 -27.77 3.65
N LYS A 35 -7.34 -27.44 4.21
CA LYS A 35 -8.28 -26.47 3.62
C LYS A 35 -7.64 -25.11 3.31
N ASN A 36 -6.78 -24.65 4.21
CA ASN A 36 -6.18 -23.31 4.14
C ASN A 36 -4.81 -23.27 3.47
N GLU A 37 -4.27 -24.42 3.03
CA GLU A 37 -3.03 -24.45 2.27
C GLU A 37 -3.16 -23.66 0.97
N LYS A 38 -2.08 -22.98 0.58
CA LYS A 38 -2.10 -22.09 -0.58
C LYS A 38 -1.54 -22.79 -1.80
N VAL A 39 -2.24 -22.65 -2.91
CA VAL A 39 -1.83 -23.18 -4.21
C VAL A 39 -1.92 -22.07 -5.25
N TYR A 40 -0.99 -22.07 -6.19
CA TYR A 40 -1.01 -21.11 -7.30
C TYR A 40 -1.90 -21.65 -8.42
N PHE A 41 -3.00 -20.97 -8.69
CA PHE A 41 -4.02 -21.38 -9.67
C PHE A 41 -4.61 -20.16 -10.38
N ASN A 42 -4.71 -20.21 -11.71
CA ASN A 42 -5.21 -19.10 -12.53
C ASN A 42 -4.60 -17.73 -12.16
N GLN A 43 -3.27 -17.70 -12.02
CA GLN A 43 -2.48 -16.49 -11.73
C GLN A 43 -2.68 -15.89 -10.33
N ILE A 44 -3.39 -16.57 -9.43
CA ILE A 44 -3.54 -16.15 -8.04
C ILE A 44 -3.23 -17.28 -7.07
N PHE A 45 -2.85 -16.91 -5.85
CA PHE A 45 -2.81 -17.86 -4.74
C PHE A 45 -4.23 -18.04 -4.19
N VAL A 46 -4.75 -19.26 -4.30
CA VAL A 46 -6.04 -19.66 -3.74
C VAL A 46 -5.82 -20.69 -2.64
N THR A 47 -6.85 -20.92 -1.82
CA THR A 47 -6.80 -22.05 -0.89
C THR A 47 -6.96 -23.38 -1.64
N LEU A 48 -6.40 -24.45 -1.09
CA LEU A 48 -6.53 -25.79 -1.62
C LEU A 48 -8.00 -26.24 -1.64
N ASP A 49 -8.82 -25.79 -0.68
CA ASP A 49 -10.28 -25.96 -0.71
C ASP A 49 -10.94 -25.31 -1.93
N TYR A 50 -10.52 -24.11 -2.32
CA TYR A 50 -11.01 -23.49 -3.54
C TYR A 50 -10.61 -24.30 -4.78
N TYR A 51 -9.32 -24.65 -4.90
CA TYR A 51 -8.79 -25.41 -6.04
C TYR A 51 -9.55 -26.72 -6.25
N ILE A 52 -9.70 -27.52 -5.19
CA ILE A 52 -10.36 -28.82 -5.25
C ILE A 52 -11.84 -28.67 -5.63
N ARG A 53 -12.53 -27.68 -5.07
CA ARG A 53 -13.93 -27.39 -5.45
C ARG A 53 -14.04 -27.04 -6.93
N GLN A 54 -13.14 -26.22 -7.48
CA GLN A 54 -13.22 -25.82 -8.89
C GLN A 54 -12.79 -26.94 -9.84
N GLU A 55 -11.66 -27.61 -9.58
CA GLU A 55 -11.05 -28.52 -10.55
C GLU A 55 -11.53 -29.96 -10.41
N TRP A 56 -11.71 -30.45 -9.18
CA TRP A 56 -12.03 -31.86 -8.94
C TRP A 56 -13.53 -32.09 -8.78
N PHE A 57 -14.20 -31.15 -8.13
CA PHE A 57 -15.64 -31.22 -7.88
C PHE A 57 -16.39 -29.99 -8.42
N PRO A 58 -16.24 -29.63 -9.72
CA PRO A 58 -16.90 -28.46 -10.29
C PRO A 58 -18.42 -28.53 -10.13
N ASN A 59 -18.99 -29.73 -10.09
CA ASN A 59 -20.43 -29.92 -9.85
C ASN A 59 -20.84 -29.67 -8.40
N VAL A 60 -19.95 -29.84 -7.42
CA VAL A 60 -20.18 -29.51 -6.01
C VAL A 60 -19.99 -28.02 -5.77
N ALA A 61 -18.98 -27.43 -6.42
CA ALA A 61 -18.85 -25.98 -6.50
C ALA A 61 -20.09 -25.38 -7.16
N ALA A 62 -20.52 -25.90 -8.31
CA ALA A 62 -21.71 -25.46 -9.01
C ALA A 62 -23.01 -25.82 -8.27
N ALA A 63 -23.12 -26.91 -7.51
CA ALA A 63 -24.32 -27.23 -6.72
C ALA A 63 -24.42 -26.40 -5.43
N GLY A 64 -23.29 -26.12 -4.78
CA GLY A 64 -23.20 -25.14 -3.68
C GLY A 64 -23.41 -23.70 -4.15
N MET A 65 -23.16 -23.40 -5.44
CA MET A 65 -23.31 -22.06 -6.05
C MET A 65 -24.61 -21.82 -6.82
N ARG A 66 -25.16 -22.83 -7.52
CA ARG A 66 -26.33 -22.75 -8.42
C ARG A 66 -27.56 -23.52 -7.91
N GLY A 67 -27.38 -24.49 -7.02
CA GLY A 67 -28.40 -25.53 -6.77
C GLY A 67 -29.66 -25.10 -5.99
N ARG A 68 -29.59 -24.05 -5.15
CA ARG A 68 -30.73 -23.59 -4.33
C ARG A 68 -31.02 -22.10 -4.40
N PHE A 69 -30.24 -21.36 -5.20
CA PHE A 69 -29.94 -19.95 -4.95
C PHE A 69 -29.77 -19.13 -6.23
N ASP A 70 -29.81 -19.80 -7.37
CA ASP A 70 -29.86 -19.18 -8.67
C ASP A 70 -31.30 -18.69 -8.95
N PRO A 71 -31.53 -17.44 -9.40
CA PRO A 71 -32.85 -16.97 -9.85
C PRO A 71 -33.44 -17.83 -10.99
N GLN A 72 -32.62 -18.61 -11.69
CA GLN A 72 -33.03 -19.57 -12.71
C GLN A 72 -33.17 -21.01 -12.18
N ALA A 73 -32.91 -21.25 -10.89
CA ALA A 73 -33.14 -22.54 -10.26
C ALA A 73 -34.62 -22.92 -10.40
N LYS A 74 -34.86 -24.21 -10.67
CA LYS A 74 -36.20 -24.77 -10.72
C LYS A 74 -36.40 -25.67 -9.50
N TRP A 75 -37.35 -25.33 -8.63
CA TRP A 75 -37.87 -26.26 -7.64
C TRP A 75 -39.08 -26.97 -8.23
N ASP A 76 -39.02 -28.30 -8.25
CA ASP A 76 -40.07 -29.16 -8.81
C ASP A 76 -40.50 -28.76 -10.23
N GLY A 77 -39.54 -28.31 -11.05
CA GLY A 77 -39.77 -27.91 -12.44
C GLY A 77 -40.34 -26.50 -12.63
N LYS A 78 -40.57 -25.72 -11.57
CA LYS A 78 -41.08 -24.33 -11.64
C LYS A 78 -39.97 -23.30 -11.38
N PRO A 79 -39.96 -22.16 -12.09
CA PRO A 79 -39.05 -21.05 -11.77
C PRO A 79 -39.29 -20.60 -10.33
N VAL A 80 -38.24 -20.56 -9.52
CA VAL A 80 -38.34 -20.06 -8.15
C VAL A 80 -38.49 -18.54 -8.20
N ASN A 81 -39.55 -17.99 -7.61
CA ASN A 81 -39.69 -16.54 -7.48
C ASN A 81 -38.62 -16.03 -6.50
N ALA A 82 -37.99 -14.89 -6.82
CA ALA A 82 -37.01 -14.24 -5.94
C ALA A 82 -37.51 -14.08 -4.48
N ASN A 83 -38.81 -13.86 -4.26
CA ASN A 83 -39.38 -13.78 -2.91
C ASN A 83 -39.40 -15.12 -2.17
N ASP A 84 -39.67 -16.23 -2.87
CA ASP A 84 -39.66 -17.59 -2.29
C ASP A 84 -38.22 -18.03 -1.98
N LEU A 85 -37.28 -17.68 -2.87
CA LEU A 85 -35.85 -17.87 -2.67
C LEU A 85 -35.32 -17.09 -1.46
N ILE A 86 -35.75 -15.84 -1.32
CA ILE A 86 -35.43 -14.98 -0.18
C ILE A 86 -35.95 -15.59 1.13
N GLU A 87 -37.21 -16.05 1.15
CA GLU A 87 -37.78 -16.70 2.32
C GLU A 87 -37.13 -18.05 2.62
N GLU A 88 -36.69 -18.82 1.62
CA GLU A 88 -35.96 -20.07 1.83
C GLU A 88 -34.52 -19.85 2.29
N ILE A 89 -33.74 -18.91 1.74
CA ILE A 89 -32.42 -18.54 2.30
C ILE A 89 -32.59 -18.11 3.74
N ARG A 90 -33.62 -17.30 3.99
CA ARG A 90 -33.95 -16.78 5.31
C ARG A 90 -34.26 -17.97 6.22
N LEU A 91 -35.13 -18.90 5.83
CA LEU A 91 -35.49 -20.11 6.59
C LEU A 91 -34.35 -21.10 6.76
N GLU A 92 -33.52 -21.33 5.74
CA GLU A 92 -32.36 -22.24 5.78
C GLU A 92 -31.24 -21.66 6.64
N THR A 93 -30.99 -20.35 6.52
CA THR A 93 -30.18 -19.62 7.50
C THR A 93 -30.81 -19.82 8.87
N PHE A 94 -32.11 -19.57 9.07
CA PHE A 94 -32.74 -19.78 10.38
C PHE A 94 -32.64 -21.23 10.91
N ASN A 95 -32.78 -22.25 10.07
CA ASN A 95 -32.76 -23.66 10.44
C ASN A 95 -31.34 -24.20 10.71
N GLU A 96 -30.35 -23.83 9.89
CA GLU A 96 -28.92 -24.12 10.17
C GLU A 96 -28.48 -23.47 11.49
N LEU A 97 -29.11 -22.36 11.87
CA LEU A 97 -28.80 -21.62 13.10
C LEU A 97 -29.52 -22.14 14.35
N ALA A 98 -30.65 -22.84 14.19
CA ALA A 98 -31.38 -23.51 15.25
C ALA A 98 -30.90 -24.96 15.50
N GLY A 99 -30.23 -25.59 14.53
CA GLY A 99 -29.99 -27.04 14.49
C GLY A 99 -28.62 -27.56 14.94
N THR A 100 -27.90 -26.92 15.87
CA THR A 100 -26.71 -27.56 16.47
C THR A 100 -27.15 -28.45 17.65
N PRO A 101 -26.92 -29.78 17.61
CA PRO A 101 -27.34 -30.69 18.67
C PRO A 101 -26.32 -30.64 19.81
N TRP A 102 -26.60 -29.82 20.82
CA TRP A 102 -26.10 -30.01 22.18
C TRP A 102 -27.27 -29.75 23.12
N ASP A 103 -27.64 -30.81 23.83
CA ASP A 103 -28.52 -30.97 24.99
C ASP A 103 -29.60 -29.90 25.28
N ASP A 104 -30.84 -30.40 25.28
CA ASP A 104 -32.02 -29.88 25.96
C ASP A 104 -32.56 -28.50 25.53
N GLU A 105 -33.64 -28.56 24.75
CA GLU A 105 -34.58 -27.48 24.35
C GLU A 105 -34.01 -26.32 23.49
N PRO A 106 -34.45 -26.17 22.22
CA PRO A 106 -34.03 -25.04 21.39
C PRO A 106 -34.78 -23.77 21.79
N LYS A 107 -34.27 -23.04 22.79
CA LYS A 107 -34.58 -21.61 23.01
C LYS A 107 -33.50 -20.72 22.38
N TYR A 108 -33.20 -20.93 21.10
CA TYR A 108 -32.71 -19.83 20.28
C TYR A 108 -33.93 -19.11 19.70
N ASP A 109 -34.38 -18.08 20.42
CA ASP A 109 -35.47 -17.19 20.02
C ASP A 109 -35.20 -16.63 18.62
N TYR A 110 -36.16 -16.79 17.71
CA TYR A 110 -36.16 -16.21 16.37
C TYR A 110 -35.74 -14.72 16.38
N GLU A 111 -36.16 -13.98 17.40
CA GLU A 111 -35.79 -12.58 17.57
C GLU A 111 -34.30 -12.38 17.87
N ASN A 112 -33.62 -13.31 18.55
CA ASN A 112 -32.17 -13.21 18.80
C ASN A 112 -31.33 -13.30 17.52
N ILE A 113 -31.66 -14.23 16.62
CA ILE A 113 -30.95 -14.38 15.34
C ILE A 113 -31.26 -13.20 14.42
N LYS A 114 -32.54 -12.82 14.32
CA LYS A 114 -32.97 -11.65 13.55
C LYS A 114 -32.29 -10.37 14.05
N ASN A 115 -32.18 -10.18 15.37
CA ASN A 115 -31.44 -9.08 15.98
C ASN A 115 -29.94 -9.15 15.68
N LYS A 116 -29.33 -10.35 15.68
CA LYS A 116 -27.91 -10.54 15.32
C LYS A 116 -27.62 -10.20 13.87
N LEU A 117 -28.54 -10.44 12.93
CA LEU A 117 -28.33 -10.09 11.52
C LEU A 117 -28.70 -8.63 11.21
N PHE A 118 -29.88 -8.19 11.66
CA PHE A 118 -30.51 -6.93 11.20
C PHE A 118 -30.74 -5.88 12.28
N GLY A 119 -30.56 -6.22 13.55
CA GLY A 119 -30.77 -5.29 14.67
C GLY A 119 -29.80 -4.11 14.63
N THR A 120 -30.04 -3.12 15.50
CA THR A 120 -29.24 -1.89 15.67
C THR A 120 -27.83 -2.11 16.22
N SER A 121 -27.41 -3.37 16.37
CA SER A 121 -26.02 -3.78 16.62
C SER A 121 -25.74 -5.13 15.96
N GLY A 122 -26.53 -5.48 14.94
CA GLY A 122 -26.39 -6.71 14.17
C GLY A 122 -25.29 -6.59 13.12
N LEU A 123 -25.02 -7.68 12.40
CA LEU A 123 -23.98 -7.74 11.37
C LEU A 123 -24.15 -6.65 10.32
N ARG A 124 -25.37 -6.39 9.86
CA ARG A 124 -25.66 -5.36 8.86
C ARG A 124 -25.27 -3.95 9.31
N ASP A 125 -25.63 -3.60 10.54
CA ASP A 125 -25.32 -2.29 11.09
C ASP A 125 -23.82 -2.16 11.40
N ASN A 126 -23.19 -3.22 11.92
CA ASN A 126 -21.75 -3.24 12.15
C ASN A 126 -20.92 -3.23 10.85
N LEU A 127 -21.39 -3.82 9.75
CA LEU A 127 -20.75 -3.69 8.44
C LEU A 127 -20.66 -2.21 8.02
N LYS A 128 -21.75 -1.47 8.20
CA LYS A 128 -21.76 -0.04 7.90
C LYS A 128 -20.85 0.75 8.86
N GLN A 129 -21.01 0.54 10.18
CA GLN A 129 -20.33 1.36 11.18
C GLN A 129 -18.84 1.05 11.36
N ARG A 130 -18.44 -0.23 11.26
CA ARG A 130 -17.06 -0.67 11.54
C ARG A 130 -16.25 -0.94 10.27
N VAL A 131 -16.89 -1.52 9.25
CA VAL A 131 -16.23 -1.90 7.99
C VAL A 131 -16.36 -0.79 6.95
N GLY A 132 -17.31 0.13 7.12
CA GLY A 132 -17.63 1.18 6.15
C GLY A 132 -18.28 0.63 4.88
N PHE A 133 -19.01 -0.49 4.99
CA PHE A 133 -19.69 -1.14 3.87
C PHE A 133 -21.21 -1.07 4.07
N ASP A 134 -21.87 -0.13 3.40
CA ASP A 134 -23.33 0.02 3.46
C ASP A 134 -24.02 -0.83 2.40
N THR A 135 -24.84 -1.79 2.85
CA THR A 135 -25.63 -2.64 1.95
C THR A 135 -26.90 -1.96 1.45
N ALA A 136 -27.32 -0.83 2.05
CA ALA A 136 -28.59 -0.17 1.75
C ALA A 136 -28.79 0.21 0.27
N PRO A 137 -27.78 0.75 -0.45
CA PRO A 137 -27.93 1.12 -1.87
C PRO A 137 -28.26 -0.08 -2.78
N TYR A 138 -27.80 -1.27 -2.42
CA TYR A 138 -27.97 -2.48 -3.22
C TYR A 138 -29.34 -3.16 -3.03
N ARG A 139 -30.07 -2.83 -1.96
CA ARG A 139 -31.28 -3.57 -1.53
C ARG A 139 -32.40 -3.58 -2.55
N GLN A 140 -32.51 -2.51 -3.34
CA GLN A 140 -33.60 -2.37 -4.31
C GLN A 140 -33.52 -3.45 -5.41
N PHE A 141 -32.31 -3.94 -5.72
CA PHE A 141 -32.08 -4.87 -6.83
C PHE A 141 -31.34 -6.16 -6.44
N GLN A 142 -30.67 -6.20 -5.28
CA GLN A 142 -29.77 -7.29 -4.88
C GLN A 142 -29.99 -7.77 -3.44
N LYS A 143 -31.25 -7.80 -2.98
CA LYS A 143 -31.62 -8.29 -1.64
C LYS A 143 -31.16 -9.73 -1.37
N TYR A 144 -31.15 -10.57 -2.41
CA TYR A 144 -30.63 -11.93 -2.35
C TYR A 144 -29.14 -11.96 -1.95
N GLU A 145 -28.31 -11.14 -2.60
CA GLU A 145 -26.86 -11.07 -2.32
C GLU A 145 -26.56 -10.51 -0.93
N GLU A 146 -27.38 -9.58 -0.43
CA GLU A 146 -27.29 -9.09 0.96
C GLU A 146 -27.47 -10.24 1.97
N LEU A 147 -28.49 -11.09 1.77
CA LEU A 147 -28.72 -12.24 2.66
C LEU A 147 -27.59 -13.25 2.59
N LYS A 148 -27.08 -13.54 1.39
CA LYS A 148 -25.94 -14.43 1.18
C LYS A 148 -24.69 -13.92 1.89
N LEU A 149 -24.38 -12.62 1.77
CA LEU A 149 -23.28 -12.00 2.50
C LEU A 149 -23.44 -12.16 4.02
N LEU A 150 -24.61 -11.84 4.55
CA LEU A 150 -24.89 -11.94 5.99
C LEU A 150 -24.79 -13.41 6.49
N LYS A 151 -25.24 -14.38 5.68
CA LYS A 151 -25.08 -15.82 5.97
C LYS A 151 -23.59 -16.21 6.04
N ILE A 152 -22.80 -15.79 5.04
CA ILE A 152 -21.34 -16.05 5.02
C ILE A 152 -20.68 -15.50 6.29
N LEU A 153 -20.90 -14.22 6.60
CA LEU A 153 -20.30 -13.56 7.78
C LEU A 153 -20.67 -14.25 9.09
N TYR A 154 -21.95 -14.59 9.24
CA TYR A 154 -22.42 -15.28 10.43
C TYR A 154 -21.76 -16.67 10.58
N ARG A 155 -21.69 -17.45 9.49
CA ARG A 155 -21.07 -18.78 9.53
C ARG A 155 -19.60 -18.71 9.89
N THR A 156 -18.88 -17.71 9.36
CA THR A 156 -17.50 -17.43 9.77
C THR A 156 -17.42 -17.17 11.27
N GLU A 157 -18.30 -16.34 11.87
CA GLU A 157 -18.29 -16.14 13.33
C GLU A 157 -18.57 -17.42 14.14
N LYS A 158 -19.40 -18.34 13.62
CA LYS A 158 -19.80 -19.57 14.34
C LYS A 158 -18.88 -20.77 14.17
N HIS A 159 -18.15 -20.87 13.06
CA HIS A 159 -17.25 -22.00 12.81
C HIS A 159 -15.99 -21.98 13.68
N HIS A 160 -15.62 -20.83 14.24
CA HIS A 160 -14.46 -20.71 15.11
C HIS A 160 -14.86 -20.83 16.59
N SER A 161 -14.09 -21.60 17.36
CA SER A 161 -14.35 -21.88 18.79
C SER A 161 -14.11 -20.67 19.70
N GLU A 162 -13.31 -19.70 19.23
CA GLU A 162 -13.15 -18.41 19.87
C GLU A 162 -14.35 -17.50 19.53
N LYS A 163 -14.75 -16.60 20.44
CA LYS A 163 -15.82 -15.61 20.21
C LYS A 163 -15.38 -14.57 19.18
N VAL A 164 -15.28 -14.97 17.91
CA VAL A 164 -14.89 -14.13 16.78
C VAL A 164 -16.03 -13.16 16.47
N ASN A 165 -15.69 -11.87 16.39
CA ASN A 165 -16.56 -10.85 15.82
C ASN A 165 -15.96 -10.40 14.48
N ILE A 166 -16.53 -10.87 13.38
CA ILE A 166 -15.94 -10.70 12.04
C ILE A 166 -15.94 -9.23 11.62
N THR A 167 -16.98 -8.48 11.99
CA THR A 167 -17.07 -7.04 11.65
C THR A 167 -16.08 -6.19 12.44
N LYS A 168 -15.77 -6.57 13.69
CA LYS A 168 -14.70 -5.94 14.48
C LYS A 168 -13.32 -6.35 13.95
N LEU A 169 -13.14 -7.61 13.59
CA LEU A 169 -11.90 -8.09 12.98
C LEU A 169 -11.57 -7.34 11.69
N LEU A 170 -12.55 -7.16 10.80
CA LEU A 170 -12.40 -6.42 9.54
C LEU A 170 -12.24 -4.90 9.75
N GLY A 171 -12.85 -4.34 10.80
CA GLY A 171 -12.69 -2.93 11.16
C GLY A 171 -11.31 -2.61 11.77
N ASP A 172 -10.73 -3.57 12.49
CA ASP A 172 -9.45 -3.45 13.22
C ASP A 172 -8.34 -4.28 12.55
N LEU A 173 -8.31 -4.35 11.21
CA LEU A 173 -7.24 -5.05 10.48
C LEU A 173 -5.88 -4.40 10.75
N SER A 174 -4.84 -5.23 10.82
CA SER A 174 -3.44 -4.84 10.97
C SER A 174 -2.56 -5.79 10.17
N LEU A 175 -1.26 -5.48 10.08
CA LEU A 175 -0.24 -6.37 9.52
C LEU A 175 -0.28 -7.79 10.11
N GLU A 176 -0.60 -7.92 11.40
CA GLU A 176 -0.65 -9.20 12.13
C GLU A 176 -1.88 -10.06 11.78
N ILE A 177 -2.88 -9.47 11.13
CA ILE A 177 -4.15 -10.12 10.76
C ILE A 177 -4.17 -10.44 9.25
N VAL A 178 -3.06 -10.26 8.54
CA VAL A 178 -2.93 -10.67 7.13
C VAL A 178 -2.41 -12.11 7.05
N ASP A 179 -3.11 -12.97 6.33
CA ASP A 179 -2.64 -14.33 6.04
C ASP A 179 -1.38 -14.31 5.16
N ARG A 180 -0.30 -14.87 5.70
CA ARG A 180 1.01 -14.99 5.06
C ARG A 180 1.48 -16.43 4.99
N SER A 181 0.54 -17.38 5.01
CA SER A 181 0.82 -18.81 4.94
C SER A 181 1.70 -19.21 3.73
N VAL A 182 1.61 -18.48 2.60
CA VAL A 182 2.52 -18.65 1.44
C VAL A 182 3.99 -18.46 1.80
N LEU A 183 4.28 -17.60 2.78
CA LEU A 183 5.62 -17.31 3.29
C LEU A 183 5.95 -18.12 4.56
N GLY A 184 5.11 -19.11 4.91
CA GLY A 184 5.29 -19.93 6.11
C GLY A 184 4.83 -19.27 7.43
N GLU A 185 4.20 -18.09 7.36
CA GLU A 185 3.75 -17.33 8.54
C GLU A 185 2.22 -17.42 8.69
N THR A 186 1.74 -18.16 9.69
CA THR A 186 0.30 -18.34 9.93
C THR A 186 -0.20 -17.44 11.05
N SER A 187 -1.20 -16.62 10.75
CA SER A 187 -1.98 -15.86 11.72
C SER A 187 -3.37 -16.49 11.81
N VAL A 188 -3.82 -16.85 13.02
CA VAL A 188 -5.17 -17.40 13.25
C VAL A 188 -6.22 -16.45 12.67
N HIS A 189 -6.11 -15.16 12.96
CA HIS A 189 -7.04 -14.16 12.44
C HIS A 189 -6.88 -13.93 10.93
N GLY A 190 -5.66 -14.04 10.40
CA GLY A 190 -5.44 -14.03 8.95
C GLY A 190 -6.14 -15.19 8.24
N GLN A 191 -6.10 -16.40 8.80
CA GLN A 191 -6.79 -17.56 8.27
C GLN A 191 -8.31 -17.35 8.22
N ILE A 192 -8.90 -16.75 9.26
CA ILE A 192 -10.34 -16.41 9.29
C ILE A 192 -10.69 -15.45 8.14
N VAL A 193 -9.89 -14.40 7.92
CA VAL A 193 -10.11 -13.45 6.82
C VAL A 193 -9.95 -14.12 5.45
N THR A 194 -8.98 -15.02 5.32
CA THR A 194 -8.80 -15.84 4.11
C THR A 194 -10.00 -16.75 3.86
N GLU A 195 -10.49 -17.45 4.88
CA GLU A 195 -11.66 -18.33 4.77
C GLU A 195 -12.89 -17.52 4.32
N LEU A 196 -13.13 -16.37 4.94
CA LEU A 196 -14.16 -15.43 4.52
C LEU A 196 -14.03 -15.05 3.04
N LEU A 197 -12.84 -14.61 2.61
CA LEU A 197 -12.59 -14.26 1.21
C LEU A 197 -12.79 -15.44 0.26
N THR A 198 -12.42 -16.65 0.66
CA THR A 198 -12.66 -17.86 -0.14
C THR A 198 -14.17 -18.14 -0.28
N GLN A 199 -14.95 -18.02 0.79
CA GLN A 199 -16.40 -18.20 0.72
C GLN A 199 -17.07 -17.15 -0.19
N VAL A 200 -16.58 -15.90 -0.17
CA VAL A 200 -17.06 -14.85 -1.08
C VAL A 200 -16.58 -15.09 -2.51
N HIS A 201 -15.35 -15.57 -2.71
CA HIS A 201 -14.80 -15.92 -4.03
C HIS A 201 -15.64 -17.01 -4.70
N LEU A 202 -16.07 -18.02 -3.94
CA LEU A 202 -17.00 -19.03 -4.42
C LEU A 202 -18.39 -18.47 -4.77
N ALA A 203 -18.66 -17.18 -4.58
CA ALA A 203 -19.98 -16.60 -4.82
C ALA A 203 -19.99 -15.49 -5.89
N ILE A 204 -18.84 -15.19 -6.51
CA ILE A 204 -18.66 -14.11 -7.49
C ILE A 204 -18.06 -14.64 -8.81
N GLU A 205 -17.98 -13.79 -9.84
CA GLU A 205 -17.41 -14.19 -11.13
C GLU A 205 -15.93 -14.59 -10.99
N GLN A 206 -15.54 -15.74 -11.55
CA GLN A 206 -14.19 -16.31 -11.40
C GLN A 206 -13.03 -15.35 -11.77
N ARG A 207 -13.26 -14.42 -12.71
CA ARG A 207 -12.23 -13.48 -13.19
C ARG A 207 -12.04 -12.28 -12.27
N PHE A 208 -13.07 -11.91 -11.49
CA PHE A 208 -13.05 -10.70 -10.69
C PHE A 208 -11.97 -10.74 -9.59
N PRO A 209 -11.82 -11.81 -8.79
CA PRO A 209 -10.80 -11.88 -7.73
C PRO A 209 -9.37 -11.74 -8.24
N ALA A 210 -9.05 -12.36 -9.36
CA ALA A 210 -7.72 -12.23 -9.97
C ALA A 210 -7.47 -10.77 -10.40
N SER A 211 -8.44 -10.17 -11.09
CA SER A 211 -8.36 -8.78 -11.53
C SER A 211 -8.25 -7.80 -10.36
N ALA A 212 -9.02 -8.01 -9.30
CA ALA A 212 -9.01 -7.16 -8.11
C ALA A 212 -7.69 -7.26 -7.33
N ASN A 213 -7.18 -8.47 -7.10
CA ASN A 213 -5.88 -8.64 -6.43
C ASN A 213 -4.75 -8.03 -7.25
N GLN A 214 -4.72 -8.29 -8.57
CA GLN A 214 -3.71 -7.73 -9.45
C GLN A 214 -3.75 -6.20 -9.46
N ALA A 215 -4.95 -5.60 -9.57
CA ALA A 215 -5.10 -4.15 -9.50
C ALA A 215 -4.55 -3.56 -8.19
N ILE A 216 -4.86 -4.16 -7.03
CA ILE A 216 -4.30 -3.69 -5.74
C ILE A 216 -2.77 -3.78 -5.72
N ILE A 217 -2.19 -4.86 -6.26
CA ILE A 217 -0.75 -5.05 -6.37
C ILE A 217 -0.13 -3.98 -7.27
N ASP A 218 -0.66 -3.79 -8.48
CA ASP A 218 -0.14 -2.83 -9.47
C ASP A 218 -0.17 -1.40 -8.93
N LEU A 219 -1.30 -1.01 -8.33
CA LEU A 219 -1.46 0.28 -7.67
C LEU A 219 -0.38 0.48 -6.58
N THR A 220 -0.19 -0.52 -5.73
CA THR A 220 0.79 -0.46 -4.63
C THR A 220 2.22 -0.40 -5.16
N MET A 221 2.56 -1.21 -6.17
CA MET A 221 3.88 -1.23 -6.79
C MET A 221 4.22 0.09 -7.46
N ALA A 222 3.27 0.71 -8.16
CA ALA A 222 3.48 2.01 -8.80
C ALA A 222 3.81 3.12 -7.78
N TRP A 223 3.16 3.12 -6.61
CA TRP A 223 3.52 4.04 -5.52
C TRP A 223 4.88 3.74 -4.89
N ASN A 224 5.23 2.47 -4.72
CA ASN A 224 6.54 2.09 -4.21
C ASN A 224 7.66 2.53 -5.16
N GLU A 225 7.47 2.34 -6.47
CA GLU A 225 8.40 2.83 -7.49
C GLU A 225 8.51 4.36 -7.46
N LYS A 226 7.37 5.05 -7.32
CA LYS A 226 7.35 6.52 -7.20
C LYS A 226 8.14 7.00 -5.98
N LEU A 227 7.95 6.36 -4.83
CA LEU A 227 8.71 6.68 -3.60
C LEU A 227 10.20 6.35 -3.74
N LEU A 228 10.55 5.28 -4.47
CA LEU A 228 11.94 4.95 -4.79
C LEU A 228 12.58 6.04 -5.66
N GLN A 229 11.87 6.52 -6.69
CA GLN A 229 12.32 7.62 -7.55
C GLN A 229 12.55 8.91 -6.75
N ILE A 230 11.64 9.25 -5.83
CA ILE A 230 11.79 10.41 -4.93
C ILE A 230 12.96 10.18 -3.96
N GLY A 231 13.08 8.98 -3.40
CA GLY A 231 14.18 8.61 -2.48
C GLY A 231 15.55 8.67 -3.15
N ALA A 232 15.65 8.40 -4.45
CA ALA A 232 16.90 8.56 -5.20
C ALA A 232 17.41 10.02 -5.20
N LEU A 233 16.53 11.01 -4.99
CA LEU A 233 16.95 12.40 -4.85
C LEU A 233 17.91 12.59 -3.68
N THR A 234 17.71 11.90 -2.55
CA THR A 234 18.57 12.04 -1.37
C THR A 234 19.99 11.53 -1.61
N HIS A 235 20.18 10.71 -2.66
CA HIS A 235 21.46 10.13 -3.07
C HIS A 235 22.08 10.83 -4.29
N SER A 236 21.40 11.85 -4.83
CA SER A 236 21.88 12.66 -5.94
C SER A 236 23.18 13.39 -5.61
N PRO A 237 24.13 13.51 -6.56
CA PRO A 237 25.41 14.22 -6.37
C PRO A 237 25.26 15.75 -6.22
N ARG A 238 24.03 16.27 -6.28
CA ARG A 238 23.73 17.71 -6.19
C ARG A 238 24.01 18.30 -4.80
N PRO A 239 24.08 19.64 -4.65
CA PRO A 239 24.13 20.28 -3.34
C PRO A 239 22.92 19.94 -2.46
N LYS A 240 23.10 19.93 -1.14
CA LYS A 240 22.05 19.60 -0.16
C LYS A 240 20.84 20.52 -0.29
N GLU A 241 21.07 21.81 -0.51
CA GLU A 241 20.06 22.86 -0.59
C GLU A 241 19.11 22.61 -1.76
N VAL A 242 19.65 22.16 -2.90
CA VAL A 242 18.86 21.83 -4.10
C VAL A 242 18.00 20.59 -3.85
N ARG A 243 18.58 19.53 -3.26
CA ARG A 243 17.82 18.33 -2.89
C ARG A 243 16.68 18.64 -1.93
N MET A 244 16.97 19.41 -0.88
CA MET A 244 15.99 19.81 0.13
C MET A 244 14.86 20.64 -0.49
N ALA A 245 15.18 21.62 -1.34
CA ALA A 245 14.17 22.43 -2.01
C ALA A 245 13.24 21.59 -2.89
N GLU A 246 13.77 20.61 -3.62
CA GLU A 246 12.97 19.73 -4.46
C GLU A 246 12.07 18.80 -3.63
N LEU A 247 12.60 18.19 -2.56
CA LEU A 247 11.80 17.38 -1.64
C LEU A 247 10.67 18.20 -0.99
N GLN A 248 10.97 19.44 -0.57
CA GLN A 248 9.98 20.34 0.02
C GLN A 248 8.88 20.69 -0.99
N ARG A 249 9.26 20.99 -2.24
CA ARG A 249 8.32 21.24 -3.32
C ARG A 249 7.38 20.05 -3.55
N ILE A 250 7.92 18.83 -3.56
CA ILE A 250 7.13 17.59 -3.71
C ILE A 250 6.16 17.44 -2.54
N GLN A 251 6.64 17.61 -1.30
CA GLN A 251 5.82 17.51 -0.10
C GLN A 251 4.66 18.52 -0.13
N ASP A 252 4.97 19.80 -0.35
CA ASP A 252 3.98 20.89 -0.36
C ASP A 252 2.95 20.70 -1.47
N TYR A 253 3.40 20.25 -2.64
CA TYR A 253 2.50 19.97 -3.75
C TYR A 253 1.59 18.78 -3.45
N GLY A 254 2.12 17.70 -2.87
CA GLY A 254 1.33 16.54 -2.45
C GLY A 254 0.26 16.90 -1.41
N LYS A 255 0.60 17.72 -0.41
CA LYS A 255 -0.37 18.25 0.57
C LYS A 255 -1.50 19.03 -0.11
N ARG A 256 -1.16 19.96 -1.02
CA ARG A 256 -2.16 20.72 -1.79
C ARG A 256 -3.04 19.83 -2.69
N LEU A 257 -2.51 18.73 -3.22
CA LEU A 257 -3.31 17.78 -3.99
C LEU A 257 -4.35 17.10 -3.09
N LEU A 258 -3.94 16.63 -1.90
CA LEU A 258 -4.84 15.95 -0.96
C LEU A 258 -6.03 16.82 -0.53
N GLU A 259 -5.80 18.11 -0.31
CA GLU A 259 -6.82 19.12 0.04
C GLU A 259 -7.85 19.33 -1.08
N ARG A 260 -7.47 19.04 -2.33
CA ARG A 260 -8.30 19.27 -3.52
C ARG A 260 -9.06 18.03 -4.00
N LEU A 261 -8.77 16.85 -3.47
CA LEU A 261 -9.52 15.63 -3.78
C LEU A 261 -10.93 15.72 -3.20
N ASP A 262 -11.94 15.50 -4.05
CA ASP A 262 -13.34 15.45 -3.62
C ASP A 262 -13.67 14.13 -2.92
N GLU A 263 -14.81 14.08 -2.24
CA GLU A 263 -15.35 12.80 -1.80
C GLU A 263 -15.83 12.01 -3.03
N PRO A 264 -15.50 10.72 -3.11
CA PRO A 264 -15.94 9.90 -4.23
C PRO A 264 -17.46 9.74 -4.21
N GLN A 265 -18.05 9.78 -5.41
CA GLN A 265 -19.47 9.48 -5.55
C GLN A 265 -19.69 7.97 -5.37
N PRO A 266 -20.72 7.55 -4.60
CA PRO A 266 -21.07 6.15 -4.51
C PRO A 266 -21.59 5.65 -5.86
N VAL A 267 -21.05 4.52 -6.34
CA VAL A 267 -21.52 3.89 -7.57
C VAL A 267 -22.47 2.74 -7.21
N SER A 268 -23.74 2.87 -7.61
CA SER A 268 -24.86 2.00 -7.18
C SER A 268 -25.08 0.75 -8.06
N ASP A 269 -24.37 0.61 -9.19
CA ASP A 269 -24.71 -0.38 -10.23
C ASP A 269 -23.87 -1.66 -10.19
N LYS A 270 -23.14 -1.91 -9.09
CA LYS A 270 -22.18 -3.02 -8.98
C LYS A 270 -22.74 -4.21 -8.20
N ASN A 271 -22.22 -5.41 -8.45
CA ASN A 271 -22.55 -6.59 -7.66
C ASN A 271 -22.13 -6.41 -6.19
N LEU A 272 -23.02 -6.71 -5.24
CA LEU A 272 -22.81 -6.51 -3.81
C LEU A 272 -21.64 -7.35 -3.28
N LEU A 273 -21.53 -8.62 -3.67
CA LEU A 273 -20.48 -9.52 -3.18
C LEU A 273 -19.12 -9.17 -3.77
N GLU A 274 -19.04 -8.76 -5.02
CA GLU A 274 -17.80 -8.25 -5.63
C GLU A 274 -17.34 -6.96 -4.94
N SER A 275 -18.29 -6.05 -4.66
CA SER A 275 -18.02 -4.82 -3.92
C SER A 275 -17.52 -5.12 -2.51
N PHE A 276 -18.10 -6.11 -1.82
CA PHE A 276 -17.64 -6.56 -0.51
C PHE A 276 -16.25 -7.21 -0.58
N TYR A 277 -16.00 -8.07 -1.56
CA TYR A 277 -14.70 -8.71 -1.78
C TYR A 277 -13.60 -7.66 -1.97
N LEU A 278 -13.83 -6.70 -2.87
CA LEU A 278 -12.94 -5.57 -3.08
C LEU A 278 -12.73 -4.76 -1.80
N ARG A 279 -13.82 -4.49 -1.05
CA ARG A 279 -13.73 -3.75 0.21
C ARG A 279 -12.81 -4.41 1.23
N VAL A 280 -12.87 -5.73 1.37
CA VAL A 280 -11.96 -6.45 2.28
C VAL A 280 -10.50 -6.35 1.81
N LEU A 281 -10.23 -6.45 0.50
CA LEU A 281 -8.87 -6.25 -0.04
C LEU A 281 -8.36 -4.82 0.21
N GLN A 282 -9.21 -3.82 -0.01
CA GLN A 282 -8.91 -2.42 0.27
C GLN A 282 -8.57 -2.19 1.74
N LEU A 283 -9.36 -2.76 2.66
CA LEU A 283 -9.12 -2.64 4.10
C LEU A 283 -7.79 -3.27 4.52
N LYS A 284 -7.40 -4.42 3.93
CA LYS A 284 -6.08 -5.03 4.17
C LYS A 284 -4.94 -4.07 3.77
N GLN A 285 -5.08 -3.40 2.63
CA GLN A 285 -4.06 -2.46 2.16
C GLN A 285 -4.04 -1.18 3.02
N ILE A 286 -5.21 -0.64 3.37
CA ILE A 286 -5.33 0.53 4.26
C ILE A 286 -4.70 0.24 5.63
N ALA A 287 -4.96 -0.94 6.20
CA ALA A 287 -4.40 -1.39 7.47
C ALA A 287 -2.86 -1.45 7.42
N ARG A 288 -2.30 -2.06 6.37
CA ARG A 288 -0.85 -2.08 6.14
C ARG A 288 -0.26 -0.66 6.10
N THR A 289 -0.86 0.24 5.33
CA THR A 289 -0.42 1.64 5.24
C THR A 289 -0.56 2.35 6.59
N HIS A 290 -1.61 2.07 7.37
CA HIS A 290 -1.80 2.63 8.70
C HIS A 290 -0.72 2.19 9.70
N ASP A 291 -0.39 0.90 9.75
CA ASP A 291 0.67 0.41 10.62
C ASP A 291 2.04 1.00 10.25
N ILE A 292 2.33 1.13 8.95
CA ILE A 292 3.55 1.81 8.48
C ILE A 292 3.59 3.25 8.98
N ASP A 293 2.56 4.06 8.71
CA ASP A 293 2.50 5.45 9.18
C ASP A 293 2.65 5.55 10.71
N ARG A 294 2.02 4.64 11.46
CA ARG A 294 2.07 4.63 12.92
C ARG A 294 3.48 4.39 13.44
N VAL A 295 4.19 3.40 12.91
CA VAL A 295 5.57 3.11 13.28
C VAL A 295 6.50 4.24 12.84
N THR A 296 6.36 4.70 11.60
CA THR A 296 7.17 5.79 11.05
C THR A 296 7.04 7.05 11.91
N ASN A 297 5.81 7.46 12.26
CA ASN A 297 5.58 8.62 13.11
C ASN A 297 6.13 8.43 14.52
N PHE A 298 5.97 7.24 15.10
CA PHE A 298 6.54 6.90 16.41
C PHE A 298 8.06 7.12 16.45
N ILE A 299 8.79 6.69 15.42
CA ILE A 299 10.24 6.88 15.34
C ILE A 299 10.62 8.31 14.96
N ALA A 300 9.99 8.89 13.93
CA ALA A 300 10.34 10.21 13.43
C ALA A 300 10.11 11.35 14.43
N SER A 301 9.10 11.21 15.30
CA SER A 301 8.77 12.22 16.33
C SER A 301 9.48 12.02 17.67
N SER A 302 10.33 11.01 17.80
CA SER A 302 10.96 10.69 19.08
C SER A 302 12.07 11.67 19.49
N LYS A 303 12.34 11.70 20.80
CA LYS A 303 13.52 12.38 21.35
C LYS A 303 14.83 11.89 20.74
N GLN A 304 14.95 10.59 20.44
CA GLN A 304 16.16 10.02 19.81
C GLN A 304 16.41 10.61 18.43
N THR A 305 15.35 10.83 17.63
CA THR A 305 15.46 11.47 16.32
C THR A 305 15.91 12.93 16.46
N GLU A 306 15.37 13.65 17.43
CA GLU A 306 15.76 15.04 17.70
C GLU A 306 17.22 15.15 18.19
N ASP A 307 17.67 14.24 19.06
CA ASP A 307 19.05 14.18 19.52
C ASP A 307 20.01 13.86 18.36
N LEU A 308 19.61 12.96 17.47
CA LEU A 308 20.35 12.66 16.25
C LEU A 308 20.51 13.87 15.31
N ARG A 309 19.50 14.75 15.23
CA ARG A 309 19.59 15.98 14.40
C ARG A 309 20.59 16.98 14.96
N LYS A 310 20.80 17.00 16.28
CA LYS A 310 21.75 17.88 16.97
C LYS A 310 23.17 17.35 16.96
N GLN A 311 23.36 16.05 16.71
CA GLN A 311 24.68 15.43 16.66
C GLN A 311 25.45 15.88 15.41
N GLU A 312 26.71 16.26 15.60
CA GLU A 312 27.61 16.49 14.48
C GLU A 312 27.87 15.18 13.73
N VAL A 313 27.81 15.26 12.39
CA VAL A 313 28.06 14.11 11.52
C VAL A 313 29.54 13.75 11.62
N ARG A 314 29.82 12.57 12.18
CA ARG A 314 31.18 12.07 12.32
C ARG A 314 31.60 11.32 11.06
N PRO A 315 32.81 11.55 10.54
CA PRO A 315 33.30 10.80 9.39
C PRO A 315 33.35 9.31 9.75
N MET A 316 32.88 8.47 8.81
CA MET A 316 32.91 7.03 8.98
C MET A 316 34.37 6.56 9.13
N PRO A 317 34.67 5.70 10.13
CA PRO A 317 36.04 5.26 10.38
C PRO A 317 36.58 4.30 9.32
N PHE A 318 35.73 3.86 8.39
CA PHE A 318 36.06 2.91 7.33
C PHE A 318 35.52 3.41 5.99
N PRO A 319 36.19 3.08 4.87
CA PRO A 319 35.59 3.24 3.55
C PRO A 319 34.32 2.38 3.42
N PRO A 320 33.39 2.73 2.52
CA PRO A 320 32.26 1.88 2.20
C PRO A 320 32.75 0.52 1.68
N SER A 321 32.44 -0.54 2.42
CA SER A 321 32.81 -1.90 2.04
C SER A 321 31.77 -2.91 2.49
N VAL A 322 31.72 -4.01 1.76
CA VAL A 322 30.92 -5.19 2.08
C VAL A 322 31.68 -6.04 3.08
N ILE A 323 30.97 -6.56 4.06
CA ILE A 323 31.48 -7.39 5.15
C ILE A 323 30.88 -8.78 5.02
N THR A 324 31.74 -9.79 5.02
CA THR A 324 31.32 -11.19 4.96
C THR A 324 30.94 -11.75 6.33
N ASP A 325 31.64 -11.32 7.39
CA ASP A 325 31.42 -11.78 8.77
C ASP A 325 31.49 -10.61 9.76
N ALA A 326 30.34 -10.29 10.37
CA ALA A 326 30.20 -9.16 11.29
C ALA A 326 31.11 -9.28 12.52
N VAL A 327 31.25 -10.49 13.07
CA VAL A 327 31.98 -10.73 14.34
C VAL A 327 33.47 -10.57 14.14
N THR A 328 33.98 -11.14 13.06
CA THR A 328 35.39 -11.08 12.64
C THR A 328 35.77 -9.64 12.35
N PHE A 329 34.94 -8.91 11.58
CA PHE A 329 35.16 -7.49 11.32
C PHE A 329 35.24 -6.67 12.62
N VAL A 330 34.27 -6.82 13.54
CA VAL A 330 34.28 -6.09 14.82
C VAL A 330 35.49 -6.45 15.66
N ARG A 331 35.93 -7.72 15.65
CA ARG A 331 37.10 -8.18 16.39
C ARG A 331 38.39 -7.54 15.87
N GLU A 332 38.59 -7.56 14.55
CA GLU A 332 39.80 -7.04 13.89
C GLU A 332 39.87 -5.51 13.94
N HIS A 333 38.72 -4.84 13.91
CA HIS A 333 38.65 -3.38 13.86
C HIS A 333 38.12 -2.73 15.16
N MET A 334 38.16 -3.45 16.29
CA MET A 334 37.58 -3.02 17.57
C MET A 334 38.02 -1.61 18.01
N ASN A 335 39.29 -1.26 17.77
CA ASN A 335 39.84 0.03 18.18
C ASN A 335 39.27 1.22 17.40
N ALA A 336 38.68 1.00 16.22
CA ALA A 336 37.99 2.02 15.44
C ALA A 336 36.46 1.92 15.62
N VAL A 337 35.91 0.71 15.74
CA VAL A 337 34.48 0.49 15.99
C VAL A 337 34.06 1.06 17.35
N ALA A 338 34.74 0.72 18.44
CA ALA A 338 34.28 1.08 19.78
C ALA A 338 34.21 2.60 20.03
N PRO A 339 35.21 3.43 19.67
CA PRO A 339 35.08 4.88 19.81
C PRO A 339 33.99 5.50 18.94
N PHE A 340 33.63 4.85 17.83
CA PHE A 340 32.54 5.31 16.98
C PHE A 340 31.17 5.07 17.64
N ILE A 341 30.97 3.89 18.25
CA ILE A 341 29.74 3.53 18.96
C ILE A 341 29.60 4.33 20.28
N TYR A 342 30.68 4.49 21.04
CA TYR A 342 30.70 5.14 22.36
C TYR A 342 31.51 6.45 22.32
N PRO A 343 30.99 7.54 21.72
CA PRO A 343 31.69 8.82 21.63
C PRO A 343 32.02 9.38 23.01
N GLY A 344 33.28 9.77 23.21
CA GLY A 344 33.71 10.48 24.42
C GLY A 344 33.80 9.62 25.68
N GLU A 345 33.48 8.32 25.59
CA GLU A 345 33.57 7.40 26.71
C GLU A 345 34.95 6.74 26.81
N GLN A 346 35.38 6.44 28.03
CA GLN A 346 36.52 5.56 28.25
C GLN A 346 36.13 4.13 27.88
N ILE A 347 36.64 3.63 26.75
CA ILE A 347 36.32 2.30 26.26
C ILE A 347 36.83 1.21 27.21
N THR A 348 35.89 0.51 27.86
CA THR A 348 36.19 -0.60 28.77
C THR A 348 36.14 -1.95 28.05
N GLU A 349 36.69 -2.97 28.70
CA GLU A 349 36.57 -4.37 28.24
C GLU A 349 35.10 -4.85 28.20
N LYS A 350 34.23 -4.28 29.04
CA LYS A 350 32.78 -4.55 28.99
C LYS A 350 32.18 -4.08 27.67
N HIS A 351 32.55 -2.89 27.20
CA HIS A 351 32.08 -2.36 25.90
C HIS A 351 32.55 -3.26 24.74
N ARG A 352 33.82 -3.69 24.76
CA ARG A 352 34.38 -4.58 23.73
C ARG A 352 33.63 -5.92 23.66
N ARG A 353 33.39 -6.56 24.81
CA ARG A 353 32.62 -7.81 24.88
C ARG A 353 31.18 -7.64 24.44
N PHE A 354 30.56 -6.52 24.80
CA PHE A 354 29.20 -6.22 24.35
C PHE A 354 29.12 -6.14 22.83
N LEU A 355 30.00 -5.35 22.19
CA LEU A 355 30.02 -5.21 20.73
C LEU A 355 30.23 -6.55 20.00
N LEU A 356 31.17 -7.38 20.46
CA LEU A 356 31.40 -8.72 19.88
C LEU A 356 30.17 -9.61 20.02
N LYS A 357 29.48 -9.54 21.17
CA LYS A 357 28.25 -10.30 21.40
C LYS A 357 27.12 -9.80 20.51
N GLN A 358 26.94 -8.50 20.33
CA GLN A 358 25.85 -7.97 19.50
C GLN A 358 26.12 -8.14 18.00
N ALA A 359 27.39 -8.18 17.58
CA ALA A 359 27.74 -8.44 16.18
C ALA A 359 27.16 -9.77 15.65
N THR A 360 26.96 -10.78 16.51
CA THR A 360 26.36 -12.06 16.12
C THR A 360 24.89 -11.94 15.68
N ALA A 361 24.21 -10.87 16.11
CA ALA A 361 22.79 -10.62 15.83
C ALA A 361 22.54 -9.80 14.55
N VAL A 362 23.57 -9.16 14.02
CA VAL A 362 23.46 -8.25 12.86
C VAL A 362 23.02 -8.95 11.58
N PRO A 363 23.49 -10.18 11.26
CA PRO A 363 23.00 -10.89 10.06
C PRO A 363 21.49 -11.13 10.07
N GLU A 364 20.92 -11.44 11.24
CA GLU A 364 19.47 -11.63 11.38
C GLU A 364 18.73 -10.30 11.17
N LEU A 365 19.23 -9.19 11.74
CA LEU A 365 18.66 -7.86 11.46
C LEU A 365 18.73 -7.48 9.98
N LEU A 366 19.80 -7.86 9.27
CA LEU A 366 19.90 -7.64 7.83
C LEU A 366 18.86 -8.46 7.06
N ALA A 367 18.64 -9.72 7.45
CA ALA A 367 17.60 -10.54 6.84
C ALA A 367 16.20 -9.92 7.02
N GLN A 368 15.90 -9.42 8.23
CA GLN A 368 14.63 -8.71 8.50
C GLN A 368 14.52 -7.39 7.72
N TYR A 369 15.61 -6.61 7.67
CA TYR A 369 15.66 -5.37 6.90
C TYR A 369 15.37 -5.62 5.41
N ASN A 370 16.01 -6.64 4.83
CA ASN A 370 15.79 -7.04 3.44
C ASN A 370 14.39 -7.59 3.17
N LYS A 371 13.78 -8.29 4.14
CA LYS A 371 12.40 -8.77 4.04
C LYS A 371 11.39 -7.62 3.93
N GLN A 372 11.65 -6.51 4.61
CA GLN A 372 10.76 -5.34 4.66
C GLN A 372 11.00 -4.34 3.52
N LYS A 373 12.14 -4.44 2.83
CA LYS A 373 12.54 -3.55 1.73
C LYS A 373 12.06 -4.05 0.37
N ILE A 374 11.73 -3.12 -0.51
CA ILE A 374 11.44 -3.38 -1.93
C ILE A 374 12.69 -2.99 -2.72
N GLY A 375 13.25 -3.92 -3.50
CA GLY A 375 14.45 -3.71 -4.32
C GLY A 375 15.52 -4.77 -4.12
N ASP A 376 16.74 -4.46 -4.53
CA ASP A 376 17.89 -5.35 -4.39
C ASP A 376 18.18 -5.64 -2.92
N GLN A 377 18.50 -6.90 -2.61
CA GLN A 377 18.91 -7.31 -1.27
C GLN A 377 20.14 -6.52 -0.86
N GLN A 378 20.07 -5.83 0.28
CA GLN A 378 21.26 -5.18 0.83
C GLN A 378 22.25 -6.23 1.32
N GLU A 379 23.50 -6.02 0.94
CA GLU A 379 24.63 -6.72 1.54
C GLU A 379 24.95 -6.11 2.91
N LEU A 380 25.64 -6.88 3.75
CA LEU A 380 26.13 -6.39 5.02
C LEU A 380 27.27 -5.40 4.76
N THR A 381 27.02 -4.10 4.94
CA THR A 381 28.05 -3.06 4.78
C THR A 381 28.61 -2.60 6.12
N THR A 382 29.79 -1.96 6.10
CA THR A 382 30.35 -1.26 7.27
C THR A 382 29.36 -0.26 7.89
N LEU A 383 28.65 0.50 7.06
CA LEU A 383 27.64 1.45 7.49
C LEU A 383 26.45 0.75 8.18
N PHE A 384 25.95 -0.33 7.58
CA PHE A 384 24.83 -1.09 8.15
C PHE A 384 25.22 -1.69 9.51
N LEU A 385 26.38 -2.36 9.59
CA LEU A 385 26.90 -2.95 10.83
C LEU A 385 27.02 -1.91 11.96
N LEU A 386 27.66 -0.78 11.69
CA LEU A 386 27.84 0.27 12.69
C LEU A 386 26.51 0.88 13.13
N SER A 387 25.59 1.10 12.20
CA SER A 387 24.24 1.61 12.50
C SER A 387 23.45 0.64 13.38
N CYS A 388 23.53 -0.68 13.10
CA CYS A 388 22.94 -1.72 13.95
C CYS A 388 23.50 -1.70 15.37
N LEU A 389 24.83 -1.66 15.52
CA LEU A 389 25.46 -1.66 16.84
C LEU A 389 25.08 -0.43 17.66
N GLN A 390 24.95 0.75 17.04
CA GLN A 390 24.48 1.97 17.71
C GLN A 390 23.03 1.84 18.19
N GLU A 391 22.12 1.39 17.33
CA GLU A 391 20.70 1.23 17.70
C GLU A 391 20.48 0.12 18.74
N ILE A 392 21.27 -0.97 18.68
CA ILE A 392 21.24 -2.02 19.70
C ILE A 392 21.70 -1.46 21.04
N GLU A 393 22.81 -0.71 21.09
CA GLU A 393 23.30 -0.10 22.34
C GLU A 393 22.29 0.87 22.94
N LEU A 394 21.70 1.72 22.10
CA LEU A 394 20.64 2.64 22.53
C LEU A 394 19.42 1.90 23.08
N SER A 395 18.98 0.82 22.43
CA SER A 395 17.86 0.00 22.93
C SER A 395 18.15 -0.75 24.24
N HIS A 396 19.41 -0.87 24.65
CA HIS A 396 19.81 -1.45 25.94
C HIS A 396 20.03 -0.40 27.02
N SER A 397 20.15 0.87 26.63
CA SER A 397 20.35 2.00 27.52
C SER A 397 18.99 2.58 27.93
N LEU A 398 18.67 2.54 29.23
CA LEU A 398 17.51 3.25 29.77
C LEU A 398 17.85 4.74 29.85
N ILE A 399 17.59 5.47 28.77
CA ILE A 399 17.73 6.92 28.75
C ILE A 399 16.44 7.53 29.31
N GLU A 400 16.56 8.50 30.21
CA GLU A 400 15.41 9.22 30.76
C GLU A 400 14.66 9.97 29.64
N GLY A 401 13.37 9.66 29.47
CA GLY A 401 12.54 10.15 28.37
C GLY A 401 12.75 9.43 27.03
N ASP A 402 13.21 8.17 27.06
CA ASP A 402 13.27 7.34 25.85
C ASP A 402 11.89 6.78 25.47
N ASP A 403 11.17 7.56 24.66
CA ASP A 403 9.88 7.17 24.10
C ASP A 403 9.98 5.92 23.19
N GLU A 404 11.17 5.59 22.70
CA GLU A 404 11.43 4.42 21.84
C GLU A 404 11.79 3.15 22.62
N TYR A 405 11.78 3.18 23.96
CA TYR A 405 12.11 2.01 24.78
C TYR A 405 11.14 0.84 24.55
N ALA A 406 9.86 1.15 24.35
CA ALA A 406 8.81 0.17 24.14
C ALA A 406 7.79 0.64 23.10
N PHE A 407 7.26 -0.30 22.33
CA PHE A 407 6.21 -0.05 21.35
C PHE A 407 4.96 -0.87 21.66
N LYS A 408 3.78 -0.27 21.50
CA LYS A 408 2.50 -0.91 21.74
C LYS A 408 1.88 -1.32 20.41
N ASN A 409 1.58 -2.60 20.23
CA ASN A 409 0.80 -3.06 19.09
C ASN A 409 -0.67 -3.21 19.48
N GLU A 410 -1.57 -2.58 18.73
CA GLU A 410 -3.00 -2.57 19.00
C GLU A 410 -3.73 -3.15 17.78
N TYR A 411 -4.06 -4.43 17.84
CA TYR A 411 -4.85 -5.12 16.81
C TYR A 411 -5.98 -5.92 17.48
N TYR A 412 -6.91 -6.46 16.68
CA TYR A 412 -8.02 -7.27 17.20
C TYR A 412 -7.53 -8.38 18.16
N LEU A 413 -8.05 -8.37 19.39
CA LEU A 413 -7.66 -9.27 20.50
C LEU A 413 -6.20 -9.20 20.95
N ALA A 414 -5.44 -8.17 20.55
CA ALA A 414 -4.12 -7.93 21.11
C ALA A 414 -4.18 -7.73 22.64
N ASP A 415 -3.14 -8.17 23.35
CA ASP A 415 -3.02 -7.98 24.80
C ASP A 415 -2.92 -6.50 25.21
N GLY A 416 -2.64 -5.62 24.24
CA GLY A 416 -2.52 -4.18 24.41
C GLY A 416 -1.34 -3.77 25.30
N LYS A 417 -0.39 -4.66 25.59
CA LYS A 417 0.76 -4.33 26.45
C LYS A 417 1.93 -3.83 25.62
N PRO A 418 2.56 -2.70 25.99
CA PRO A 418 3.78 -2.26 25.33
C PRO A 418 4.89 -3.29 25.55
N ARG A 419 5.63 -3.61 24.48
CA ARG A 419 6.78 -4.52 24.52
C ARG A 419 8.06 -3.73 24.36
N THR A 420 9.02 -3.99 25.24
CA THR A 420 10.34 -3.36 25.19
C THR A 420 11.10 -3.82 23.93
N LEU A 421 11.73 -2.90 23.21
CA LEU A 421 12.47 -3.25 21.99
C LEU A 421 13.65 -4.21 22.26
N THR A 422 14.23 -4.16 23.46
CA THR A 422 15.27 -5.12 23.90
C THR A 422 14.73 -6.56 23.97
N SER A 423 13.52 -6.75 24.50
CA SER A 423 12.89 -8.07 24.57
C SER A 423 12.53 -8.58 23.19
N VAL A 424 12.01 -7.71 22.33
CA VAL A 424 11.69 -8.01 20.93
C VAL A 424 12.94 -8.45 20.18
N PHE A 425 14.02 -7.67 20.30
CA PHE A 425 15.31 -7.98 19.68
C PHE A 425 15.86 -9.34 20.14
N LYS A 426 15.82 -9.63 21.44
CA LYS A 426 16.21 -10.95 21.97
C LYS A 426 15.41 -12.10 21.36
N LYS A 427 14.12 -11.90 21.06
CA LYS A 427 13.29 -12.91 20.37
C LYS A 427 13.69 -13.05 18.90
N MET A 428 13.90 -11.94 18.19
CA MET A 428 14.34 -11.94 16.78
C MET A 428 15.66 -12.72 16.62
N THR A 429 16.67 -12.45 17.46
CA THR A 429 17.97 -13.14 17.41
C THR A 429 17.92 -14.64 17.70
N LYS A 430 16.83 -15.12 18.31
CA LYS A 430 16.58 -16.54 18.58
C LYS A 430 15.69 -17.19 17.53
N GLN A 431 15.39 -16.50 16.43
CA GLN A 431 14.46 -16.95 15.39
C GLN A 431 13.09 -17.35 15.94
N MET A 432 12.67 -16.68 17.02
CA MET A 432 11.32 -16.84 17.56
C MET A 432 10.35 -16.01 16.74
N ASN A 433 9.08 -16.43 16.71
CA ASN A 433 8.03 -15.65 16.05
C ASN A 433 7.89 -14.28 16.74
N VAL A 434 8.05 -13.21 15.96
CA VAL A 434 7.95 -11.81 16.39
C VAL A 434 6.99 -11.11 15.46
N GLU A 435 6.02 -10.39 16.04
CA GLU A 435 5.03 -9.64 15.27
C GLU A 435 5.72 -8.70 14.28
N GLU A 436 5.17 -8.62 13.07
CA GLU A 436 5.77 -7.92 11.96
C GLU A 436 5.95 -6.42 12.25
N VAL A 437 5.01 -5.80 12.95
CA VAL A 437 5.12 -4.38 13.29
C VAL A 437 6.42 -4.07 14.03
N PHE A 438 6.94 -5.02 14.82
CA PHE A 438 8.21 -4.83 15.52
C PHE A 438 9.42 -5.02 14.60
N GLN A 439 9.32 -5.87 13.57
CA GLN A 439 10.31 -5.94 12.49
C GLN A 439 10.39 -4.58 11.78
N LEU A 440 9.22 -3.99 11.48
CA LEU A 440 9.13 -2.68 10.87
C LEU A 440 9.69 -1.56 11.76
N VAL A 441 9.45 -1.59 13.08
CA VAL A 441 10.07 -0.67 14.05
C VAL A 441 11.59 -0.70 13.94
N TRP A 442 12.19 -1.89 13.93
CA TRP A 442 13.64 -2.04 13.80
C TRP A 442 14.14 -1.55 12.45
N THR A 443 13.48 -1.89 11.35
CA THR A 443 13.84 -1.43 10.00
C THR A 443 13.88 0.10 9.93
N ILE A 444 12.85 0.79 10.42
CA ILE A 444 12.78 2.27 10.38
C ILE A 444 13.83 2.91 11.30
N LYS A 445 14.09 2.35 12.48
CA LYS A 445 15.19 2.82 13.36
C LYS A 445 16.55 2.74 12.65
N LEU A 446 16.80 1.62 11.97
CA LEU A 446 18.05 1.42 11.22
C LEU A 446 18.17 2.40 10.04
N GLU A 447 17.11 2.60 9.27
CA GLU A 447 17.11 3.60 8.18
C GLU A 447 17.42 5.00 8.68
N ARG A 448 16.76 5.42 9.77
CA ARG A 448 17.03 6.72 10.40
C ARG A 448 18.50 6.83 10.79
N ARG A 449 19.05 5.80 11.45
CA ARG A 449 20.45 5.79 11.90
C ARG A 449 21.43 5.84 10.72
N ILE A 450 21.18 5.07 9.67
CA ILE A 450 21.98 5.06 8.45
C ILE A 450 22.01 6.46 7.85
N ASN A 451 20.85 7.12 7.71
CA ASN A 451 20.78 8.47 7.17
C ASN A 451 21.42 9.51 8.09
N ALA A 452 21.33 9.35 9.41
CA ALA A 452 22.03 10.20 10.37
C ALA A 452 23.56 10.08 10.23
N ASN A 453 24.09 8.85 10.13
CA ASN A 453 25.51 8.58 9.92
C ASN A 453 26.02 9.13 8.58
N LEU A 454 25.15 9.24 7.57
CA LEU A 454 25.46 9.86 6.27
C LEU A 454 25.30 11.39 6.27
N GLY A 455 24.84 12.00 7.37
CA GLY A 455 24.56 13.44 7.44
C GLY A 455 23.34 13.89 6.62
N ARG A 456 22.42 12.96 6.36
CA ARG A 456 21.22 13.13 5.52
C ARG A 456 19.92 12.96 6.29
N LEU A 457 19.96 13.16 7.61
CA LEU A 457 18.79 12.94 8.46
C LEU A 457 17.63 13.87 8.09
N ASP A 458 17.90 15.14 7.82
CA ASP A 458 16.84 16.08 7.40
C ASP A 458 16.21 15.67 6.07
N GLU A 459 17.01 15.26 5.07
CA GLU A 459 16.51 14.71 3.82
C GLU A 459 15.64 13.46 4.04
N TYR A 460 16.04 12.58 4.97
CA TYR A 460 15.28 11.38 5.31
C TYR A 460 13.95 11.71 5.99
N LEU A 461 13.93 12.63 6.95
CA LEU A 461 12.69 13.04 7.63
C LEU A 461 11.71 13.70 6.66
N LEU A 462 12.22 14.49 5.72
CA LEU A 462 11.39 15.07 4.67
C LEU A 462 10.85 13.99 3.71
N LEU A 463 11.65 12.98 3.39
CA LEU A 463 11.20 11.80 2.63
C LEU A 463 10.12 11.01 3.37
N VAL A 464 10.25 10.86 4.70
CA VAL A 464 9.24 10.25 5.58
C VAL A 464 7.92 11.01 5.51
N ASP A 465 7.96 12.34 5.55
CA ASP A 465 6.75 13.15 5.42
C ASP A 465 6.10 13.01 4.03
N ILE A 466 6.91 12.97 2.97
CA ILE A 466 6.41 12.71 1.61
C ILE A 466 5.77 11.32 1.54
N GLY A 467 6.41 10.31 2.14
CA GLY A 467 5.87 8.96 2.28
C GLY A 467 4.50 8.95 2.94
N THR A 468 4.33 9.70 4.04
CA THR A 468 3.05 9.86 4.74
C THR A 468 1.98 10.51 3.85
N VAL A 469 2.35 11.52 3.05
CA VAL A 469 1.45 12.15 2.08
C VAL A 469 1.03 11.16 0.98
N CYS A 470 1.96 10.39 0.43
CA CYS A 470 1.66 9.33 -0.54
C CYS A 470 0.76 8.25 0.08
N ASN A 471 1.01 7.84 1.32
CA ASN A 471 0.20 6.88 2.05
C ASN A 471 -1.24 7.36 2.26
N GLN A 472 -1.45 8.66 2.51
CA GLN A 472 -2.79 9.25 2.54
C GLN A 472 -3.47 9.23 1.16
N MET A 473 -2.73 9.46 0.07
CA MET A 473 -3.25 9.34 -1.30
C MET A 473 -3.67 7.90 -1.62
N ILE A 474 -2.83 6.92 -1.28
CA ILE A 474 -3.14 5.49 -1.41
C ILE A 474 -4.41 5.15 -0.63
N LYS A 475 -4.50 5.58 0.64
CA LYS A 475 -5.69 5.35 1.48
C LYS A 475 -6.96 5.92 0.84
N LYS A 476 -6.91 7.15 0.31
CA LYS A 476 -8.04 7.74 -0.41
C LYS A 476 -8.39 6.96 -1.68
N THR A 477 -7.41 6.52 -2.47
CA THR A 477 -7.64 5.65 -3.62
C THR A 477 -8.28 4.32 -3.21
N MET A 478 -7.82 3.70 -2.12
CA MET A 478 -8.37 2.45 -1.60
C MET A 478 -9.78 2.61 -0.99
N GLN A 479 -10.26 3.83 -0.77
CA GLN A 479 -11.64 4.08 -0.33
C GLN A 479 -12.64 4.20 -1.49
N LEU A 480 -12.16 4.21 -2.74
CA LEU A 480 -13.00 4.34 -3.92
C LEU A 480 -13.82 3.06 -4.14
N PRO A 481 -15.05 3.17 -4.67
CA PRO A 481 -15.98 2.05 -4.74
C PRO A 481 -15.59 0.97 -5.75
N ASP A 482 -14.65 1.23 -6.68
CA ASP A 482 -14.32 0.27 -7.73
C ASP A 482 -12.96 0.44 -8.40
N LEU A 483 -12.52 -0.66 -9.03
CA LEU A 483 -11.23 -0.77 -9.70
C LEU A 483 -10.99 0.28 -10.79
N GLY A 484 -12.01 0.63 -11.59
CA GLY A 484 -11.86 1.60 -12.67
C GLY A 484 -11.58 3.00 -12.11
N THR A 485 -12.39 3.44 -11.15
CA THR A 485 -12.20 4.71 -10.44
C THR A 485 -10.87 4.75 -9.70
N MET A 486 -10.49 3.64 -9.04
CA MET A 486 -9.19 3.48 -8.38
C MET A 486 -8.02 3.70 -9.33
N HIS A 487 -8.08 3.08 -10.50
CA HIS A 487 -7.04 3.21 -11.51
C HIS A 487 -6.92 4.65 -12.01
N VAL A 488 -8.03 5.31 -12.33
CA VAL A 488 -8.06 6.71 -12.77
C VAL A 488 -7.44 7.64 -11.71
N TRP A 489 -7.81 7.48 -10.44
CA TRP A 489 -7.20 8.28 -9.35
C TRP A 489 -5.72 8.04 -9.22
N ASN A 490 -5.31 6.78 -9.29
CA ASN A 490 -3.92 6.40 -9.12
C ASN A 490 -3.02 6.97 -10.21
N GLU A 491 -3.38 6.75 -11.48
CA GLU A 491 -2.65 7.27 -12.63
C GLU A 491 -2.57 8.81 -12.57
N PHE A 492 -3.69 9.45 -12.25
CA PHE A 492 -3.71 10.90 -12.08
C PHE A 492 -2.73 11.33 -10.99
N LEU A 493 -2.84 10.80 -9.76
CA LEU A 493 -2.03 11.22 -8.62
C LEU A 493 -0.54 10.95 -8.85
N LEU A 494 -0.17 9.79 -9.40
CA LEU A 494 1.20 9.47 -9.76
C LEU A 494 1.79 10.45 -10.78
N SER A 495 1.00 10.83 -11.80
CA SER A 495 1.42 11.82 -12.82
C SER A 495 1.63 13.22 -12.23
N GLN A 496 0.99 13.54 -11.10
CA GLN A 496 1.16 14.81 -10.41
C GLN A 496 2.42 14.83 -9.52
N MET A 497 2.88 13.68 -9.02
CA MET A 497 4.07 13.55 -8.19
C MET A 497 5.35 13.50 -9.04
N ILE A 498 5.68 14.62 -9.69
CA ILE A 498 6.83 14.72 -10.60
C ILE A 498 8.11 14.98 -9.81
N VAL A 499 9.18 14.29 -10.19
CA VAL A 499 10.56 14.59 -9.75
C VAL A 499 11.20 15.42 -10.85
N ASN A 500 11.33 16.73 -10.63
CA ASN A 500 11.88 17.66 -11.63
C ASN A 500 13.38 17.48 -11.84
N GLU A 501 14.05 16.83 -10.90
CA GLU A 501 15.50 16.77 -10.85
C GLU A 501 16.11 15.48 -11.42
N THR A 502 15.33 14.73 -12.22
CA THR A 502 15.87 13.59 -12.96
C THR A 502 16.82 14.06 -14.07
N VAL A 503 17.87 13.29 -14.34
CA VAL A 503 18.86 13.60 -15.40
C VAL A 503 18.18 13.88 -16.75
N PRO A 504 17.21 13.07 -17.21
CA PRO A 504 16.53 13.33 -18.48
C PRO A 504 15.81 14.68 -18.51
N ILE A 505 15.10 15.05 -17.43
CA ILE A 505 14.35 16.31 -17.36
C ILE A 505 15.29 17.51 -17.38
N VAL A 506 16.41 17.45 -16.66
CA VAL A 506 17.39 18.53 -16.65
C VAL A 506 18.11 18.67 -17.99
N LEU A 507 18.46 17.57 -18.64
CA LEU A 507 19.05 17.59 -19.99
C LEU A 507 18.06 18.16 -21.00
N ALA A 508 16.80 17.73 -20.95
CA ALA A 508 15.71 18.24 -21.76
C ALA A 508 15.51 19.76 -21.58
N ALA A 509 15.53 20.24 -20.33
CA ALA A 509 15.39 21.66 -20.02
C ALA A 509 16.59 22.48 -20.50
N GLY A 510 17.81 21.97 -20.31
CA GLY A 510 19.03 22.63 -20.78
C GLY A 510 19.09 22.71 -22.31
N GLU A 511 18.66 21.65 -23.00
CA GLU A 511 18.58 21.65 -24.46
C GLU A 511 17.52 22.63 -24.96
N PHE A 512 16.35 22.68 -24.30
CA PHE A 512 15.32 23.67 -24.61
C PHE A 512 15.82 25.11 -24.40
N ASP A 513 16.48 25.39 -23.27
CA ASP A 513 17.06 26.71 -23.00
C ASP A 513 18.12 27.09 -24.04
N ARG A 514 19.00 26.15 -24.41
CA ARG A 514 20.00 26.33 -25.46
C ARG A 514 19.35 26.73 -26.78
N ILE A 515 18.29 26.02 -27.20
CA ILE A 515 17.61 26.30 -28.47
C ILE A 515 16.90 27.66 -28.43
N ILE A 516 16.13 27.95 -27.36
CA ILE A 516 15.44 29.25 -27.22
C ILE A 516 16.46 30.40 -27.22
N THR A 517 17.55 30.26 -26.46
CA THR A 517 18.61 31.27 -26.39
C THR A 517 19.26 31.46 -27.75
N GLN A 518 19.60 30.39 -28.47
CA GLN A 518 20.21 30.48 -29.81
C GLN A 518 19.28 31.11 -30.84
N MET A 519 17.99 30.79 -30.83
CA MET A 519 17.05 31.26 -31.83
C MET A 519 16.51 32.67 -31.54
N THR A 520 16.38 33.05 -30.27
CA THR A 520 15.68 34.29 -29.87
C THR A 520 16.55 35.28 -29.08
N GLY A 521 17.70 34.83 -28.56
CA GLY A 521 18.56 35.63 -27.70
C GLY A 521 17.96 35.95 -26.33
N LEU A 522 16.98 35.16 -25.86
CA LEU A 522 16.37 35.23 -24.54
C LEU A 522 16.84 34.06 -23.68
N SER A 523 17.18 34.29 -22.41
CA SER A 523 17.47 33.21 -21.46
C SER A 523 16.19 32.63 -20.86
N CYS A 524 16.14 31.32 -20.58
CA CYS A 524 14.95 30.71 -20.00
C CYS A 524 14.94 30.72 -18.46
N ASP A 525 13.74 30.95 -17.90
CA ASP A 525 13.38 30.75 -16.50
C ASP A 525 12.20 29.76 -16.44
N PHE A 526 12.44 28.55 -15.94
CA PHE A 526 11.44 27.50 -15.86
C PHE A 526 10.74 27.50 -14.49
N ARG A 527 9.53 28.07 -14.41
CA ARG A 527 8.70 27.97 -13.20
C ARG A 527 8.02 26.60 -13.04
N THR A 528 8.02 25.80 -14.10
CA THR A 528 7.62 24.41 -14.07
C THR A 528 8.52 23.59 -14.98
N MET A 529 8.91 22.40 -14.52
CA MET A 529 9.67 21.42 -15.31
C MET A 529 8.77 20.33 -15.89
N ARG A 530 7.46 20.40 -15.63
CA ARG A 530 6.48 19.39 -16.04
C ARG A 530 6.52 19.12 -17.54
N LEU A 531 6.72 20.14 -18.37
CA LEU A 531 6.84 19.98 -19.83
C LEU A 531 7.86 18.90 -20.21
N PHE A 532 9.00 18.90 -19.53
CA PHE A 532 10.13 18.03 -19.85
C PHE A 532 9.95 16.59 -19.36
N SER A 533 8.89 16.30 -18.57
CA SER A 533 8.52 14.92 -18.24
C SER A 533 7.61 14.28 -19.28
N TYR A 534 7.05 15.06 -20.22
CA TYR A 534 6.10 14.57 -21.23
C TYR A 534 6.72 14.40 -22.61
N PHE A 535 7.90 15.01 -22.86
CA PHE A 535 8.52 14.99 -24.17
C PHE A 535 9.95 14.46 -24.09
N THR A 536 10.35 13.68 -25.11
CA THR A 536 11.75 13.30 -25.32
C THR A 536 12.57 14.52 -25.74
N SER A 537 13.90 14.46 -25.59
CA SER A 537 14.79 15.53 -26.08
C SER A 537 14.60 15.83 -27.57
N GLU A 538 14.29 14.81 -28.36
CA GLU A 538 13.97 14.93 -29.79
C GLU A 538 12.64 15.68 -30.01
N ALA A 539 11.58 15.31 -29.29
CA ALA A 539 10.29 16.00 -29.38
C ALA A 539 10.38 17.47 -28.91
N ILE A 540 11.22 17.74 -27.91
CA ILE A 540 11.51 19.08 -27.41
C ILE A 540 12.20 19.92 -28.49
N SER A 541 13.26 19.40 -29.10
CA SER A 541 14.04 20.13 -30.11
C SER A 541 13.27 20.38 -31.42
N GLY A 542 12.28 19.55 -31.74
CA GLY A 542 11.43 19.69 -32.92
C GLY A 542 10.06 20.35 -32.65
N ALA A 543 9.06 19.51 -32.45
CA ALA A 543 7.63 19.86 -32.51
C ALA A 543 7.20 20.94 -31.51
N LEU A 544 7.83 20.96 -30.33
CA LEU A 544 7.46 21.86 -29.24
C LEU A 544 8.12 23.24 -29.35
N THR A 545 9.41 23.31 -29.69
CA THR A 545 10.18 24.56 -29.63
C THR A 545 9.85 25.50 -30.79
N GLN A 546 9.55 24.96 -31.97
CA GLN A 546 9.27 25.76 -33.18
C GLN A 546 8.04 26.69 -33.03
N PRO A 547 6.86 26.23 -32.55
CA PRO A 547 5.71 27.11 -32.30
C PRO A 547 6.01 28.21 -31.27
N ILE A 548 6.79 27.89 -30.24
CA ILE A 548 7.16 28.83 -29.18
C ILE A 548 8.07 29.92 -29.73
N VAL A 549 9.13 29.55 -30.47
CA VAL A 549 10.04 30.50 -31.12
C VAL A 549 9.29 31.42 -32.07
N ARG A 550 8.39 30.89 -32.90
CA ARG A 550 7.57 31.73 -33.81
C ARG A 550 6.72 32.74 -33.04
N LYS A 551 6.12 32.35 -31.90
CA LYS A 551 5.37 33.29 -31.05
C LYS A 551 6.28 34.34 -30.42
N ILE A 552 7.49 33.96 -29.98
CA ILE A 552 8.49 34.90 -29.45
C ILE A 552 8.89 35.91 -30.52
N GLU A 553 9.25 35.45 -31.72
CA GLU A 553 9.63 36.32 -32.82
C GLU A 553 8.52 37.29 -33.23
N LEU A 554 7.27 36.79 -33.32
CA LEU A 554 6.11 37.62 -33.61
C LEU A 554 5.94 38.70 -32.54
N ALA A 555 6.03 38.32 -31.27
CA ALA A 555 5.94 39.25 -30.15
C ALA A 555 7.07 40.30 -30.17
N MET A 556 8.29 39.89 -30.56
CA MET A 556 9.43 40.79 -30.68
C MET A 556 9.32 41.79 -31.84
N ARG A 557 8.48 41.52 -32.85
CA ARG A 557 8.28 42.40 -34.02
C ARG A 557 7.12 43.38 -33.88
N GLN A 558 6.22 43.21 -32.90
CA GLN A 558 5.07 44.10 -32.74
C GLN A 558 5.48 45.47 -32.16
N PRO A 559 4.97 46.59 -32.71
CA PRO A 559 5.15 47.93 -32.14
C PRO A 559 4.48 48.00 -30.77
N ARG A 560 5.16 48.59 -29.78
CA ARG A 560 4.78 48.46 -28.37
C ARG A 560 4.75 49.80 -27.62
N PRO A 561 3.79 49.98 -26.69
CA PRO A 561 3.83 51.03 -25.68
C PRO A 561 5.11 50.95 -24.84
N GLU A 562 5.71 52.08 -24.48
CA GLU A 562 7.01 52.17 -23.78
C GLU A 562 7.00 51.52 -22.37
N ASP A 563 5.82 51.25 -21.81
CA ASP A 563 5.60 50.72 -20.46
C ASP A 563 5.39 49.19 -20.40
N LEU A 564 5.14 48.52 -21.53
CA LEU A 564 4.83 47.08 -21.53
C LEU A 564 6.09 46.20 -21.63
N GLN A 565 6.73 45.94 -20.49
CA GLN A 565 7.97 45.15 -20.44
C GLN A 565 7.78 43.63 -20.41
N VAL A 566 6.61 43.15 -19.96
CA VAL A 566 6.31 41.71 -19.83
C VAL A 566 5.07 41.34 -20.64
N MET A 567 5.24 40.46 -21.61
CA MET A 567 4.16 39.93 -22.45
C MET A 567 3.83 38.49 -22.02
N LYS A 568 2.55 38.15 -21.91
CA LYS A 568 2.09 36.81 -21.53
C LYS A 568 1.45 36.12 -22.74
N PHE A 569 1.80 34.87 -22.95
CA PHE A 569 1.31 34.06 -24.06
C PHE A 569 0.75 32.75 -23.55
N THR A 570 -0.25 32.27 -24.28
CA THR A 570 -0.74 30.90 -24.18
C THR A 570 -0.62 30.27 -25.56
N LEU A 571 0.00 29.11 -25.64
CA LEU A 571 0.09 28.27 -26.83
C LEU A 571 -0.85 27.08 -26.63
N PHE A 572 -1.71 26.88 -27.63
CA PHE A 572 -2.67 25.80 -27.68
C PHE A 572 -2.24 24.90 -28.83
N GLU A 573 -1.81 23.69 -28.50
CA GLU A 573 -1.54 22.62 -29.48
C GLU A 573 -2.58 21.51 -29.29
N GLU A 574 -2.68 20.60 -30.25
CA GLU A 574 -3.64 19.50 -30.20
C GLU A 574 -3.51 18.68 -28.92
N GLU A 575 -2.28 18.47 -28.46
CA GLU A 575 -1.96 17.59 -27.33
C GLU A 575 -1.68 18.32 -26.01
N PHE A 576 -1.56 19.67 -26.01
CA PHE A 576 -1.23 20.40 -24.78
C PHE A 576 -1.57 21.89 -24.79
N LEU A 577 -1.58 22.44 -23.58
CA LEU A 577 -1.66 23.85 -23.26
C LEU A 577 -0.36 24.31 -22.58
N LEU A 578 0.26 25.35 -23.12
CA LEU A 578 1.48 25.93 -22.59
C LEU A 578 1.31 27.43 -22.32
N GLY A 579 1.62 27.86 -21.10
CA GLY A 579 1.67 29.27 -20.75
C GLY A 579 3.10 29.75 -20.50
N PHE A 580 3.47 30.85 -21.14
CA PHE A 580 4.78 31.47 -20.95
C PHE A 580 4.69 33.01 -20.95
N SER A 581 5.76 33.68 -20.53
CA SER A 581 5.90 35.11 -20.72
C SER A 581 7.28 35.50 -21.20
N ILE A 582 7.35 36.63 -21.86
CA ILE A 582 8.60 37.24 -22.31
C ILE A 582 8.77 38.54 -21.54
N ASP A 583 9.83 38.64 -20.75
CA ASP A 583 10.29 39.88 -20.15
C ASP A 583 11.41 40.43 -21.03
N LEU A 584 11.11 41.52 -21.73
CA LEU A 584 12.03 42.10 -22.71
C LEU A 584 13.12 42.91 -22.04
N ALA A 585 12.81 43.54 -20.90
CA ALA A 585 13.76 44.35 -20.14
C ALA A 585 14.88 43.45 -19.58
N ARG A 586 14.50 42.27 -19.08
CA ARG A 586 15.45 41.27 -18.57
C ARG A 586 15.96 40.32 -19.65
N ARG A 587 15.39 40.37 -20.86
CA ARG A 587 15.61 39.41 -21.95
C ARG A 587 15.41 37.96 -21.51
N THR A 588 14.34 37.70 -20.77
CA THR A 588 14.03 36.36 -20.25
C THR A 588 12.74 35.81 -20.83
N PHE A 589 12.76 34.55 -21.26
CA PHE A 589 11.60 33.71 -21.47
C PHE A 589 11.25 33.00 -20.17
N VAL A 590 10.01 33.09 -19.71
CA VAL A 590 9.56 32.48 -18.45
C VAL A 590 8.49 31.45 -18.75
N LEU A 591 8.81 30.17 -18.60
CA LEU A 591 7.83 29.07 -18.71
C LEU A 591 6.99 29.05 -17.44
N ARG A 592 5.68 29.33 -17.54
CA ARG A 592 4.81 29.50 -16.36
C ARG A 592 4.06 28.25 -16.00
N PHE A 593 3.47 27.60 -16.98
CA PHE A 593 2.73 26.36 -16.78
C PHE A 593 2.74 25.51 -18.04
N PHE A 594 2.64 24.20 -17.87
CA PHE A 594 2.40 23.23 -18.92
C PHE A 594 1.31 22.28 -18.45
N MET A 595 0.43 21.92 -19.36
CA MET A 595 -0.73 21.10 -19.09
C MET A 595 -1.00 20.23 -20.32
N PRO A 596 -0.87 18.90 -20.24
CA PRO A 596 -1.29 18.03 -21.33
C PRO A 596 -2.79 18.19 -21.54
N ARG A 597 -3.24 18.11 -22.79
CA ARG A 597 -4.65 18.20 -23.12
C ARG A 597 -5.27 16.83 -22.89
N THR A 598 -6.02 16.72 -21.80
CA THR A 598 -6.90 15.57 -21.57
C THR A 598 -8.08 15.67 -22.53
N ASN A 599 -8.41 14.57 -23.22
CA ASN A 599 -9.56 14.57 -24.12
C ASN A 599 -10.88 14.69 -23.33
N ASN A 600 -12.00 15.00 -23.99
CA ASN A 600 -13.30 15.17 -23.30
C ASN A 600 -13.76 13.90 -22.58
N GLU A 601 -13.41 12.72 -23.09
CA GLU A 601 -13.74 11.44 -22.47
C GLU A 601 -12.97 11.24 -21.16
N GLU A 602 -11.66 11.50 -21.14
CA GLU A 602 -10.81 11.50 -19.95
C GLU A 602 -11.27 12.54 -18.93
N CYS A 603 -11.63 13.76 -19.37
CA CYS A 603 -12.19 14.78 -18.49
C CYS A 603 -13.50 14.30 -17.86
N THR A 604 -14.36 13.63 -18.62
CA THR A 604 -15.61 13.05 -18.11
C THR A 604 -15.33 11.89 -17.16
N LEU A 605 -14.39 11.00 -17.48
CA LEU A 605 -13.96 9.90 -16.62
C LEU A 605 -13.38 10.42 -15.30
N MET A 606 -12.51 11.42 -15.35
CA MET A 606 -11.95 12.09 -14.17
C MET A 606 -13.04 12.79 -13.35
N ALA A 607 -13.96 13.50 -14.00
CA ALA A 607 -15.07 14.17 -13.32
C ALA A 607 -15.98 13.16 -12.62
N ASN A 608 -16.34 12.07 -13.30
CA ASN A 608 -17.14 10.97 -12.76
C ASN A 608 -16.41 10.24 -11.62
N ALA A 609 -15.08 10.19 -11.69
CA ALA A 609 -14.27 9.63 -10.62
C ALA A 609 -14.20 10.53 -9.37
N GLY A 610 -14.69 11.77 -9.40
CA GLY A 610 -14.54 12.71 -8.28
C GLY A 610 -13.26 13.55 -8.34
N LEU A 611 -12.69 13.73 -9.53
CA LEU A 611 -11.60 14.69 -9.80
C LEU A 611 -12.12 15.95 -10.49
N GLY A 612 -13.42 16.25 -10.35
CA GLY A 612 -14.09 17.37 -11.02
C GLY A 612 -13.46 18.73 -10.71
N LYS A 613 -12.93 18.95 -9.50
CA LYS A 613 -12.17 20.17 -9.17
C LYS A 613 -10.89 20.36 -10.00
N PHE A 614 -10.30 19.29 -10.53
CA PHE A 614 -9.14 19.36 -11.41
C PHE A 614 -9.56 19.58 -12.87
N VAL A 615 -10.63 18.93 -13.30
CA VAL A 615 -11.23 19.09 -14.64
C VAL A 615 -11.79 20.50 -14.85
N ASN A 616 -12.49 21.06 -13.86
CA ASN A 616 -13.02 22.43 -13.93
C ASN A 616 -11.93 23.51 -13.99
N GLY A 617 -10.74 23.22 -13.43
CA GLY A 617 -9.55 24.06 -13.61
C GLY A 617 -9.02 24.00 -15.04
N HIS A 618 -9.00 22.81 -15.65
CA HIS A 618 -8.68 22.60 -17.07
C HIS A 618 -9.64 23.35 -18.00
N GLU A 619 -10.96 23.20 -17.82
CA GLU A 619 -11.97 23.84 -18.68
C GLU A 619 -11.94 25.38 -18.61
N ARG A 620 -11.68 25.96 -17.44
CA ARG A 620 -11.56 27.42 -17.30
C ARG A 620 -10.32 27.99 -18.00
N LEU A 621 -9.26 27.19 -18.15
CA LEU A 621 -8.04 27.58 -18.85
C LEU A 621 -8.13 27.35 -20.36
N THR A 622 -8.93 26.39 -20.83
CA THR A 622 -9.15 26.14 -22.27
C THR A 622 -10.22 27.03 -22.90
N ARG A 623 -11.17 27.56 -22.11
CA ARG A 623 -12.21 28.51 -22.58
C ARG A 623 -11.77 29.99 -22.58
N ARG A 624 -10.60 30.33 -22.02
CA ARG A 624 -10.00 31.68 -22.00
C ARG A 624 -8.87 31.75 -23.01
#